data_AF-A0A432YBX1-F1
#
_entry.id   AF-A0A432YBX1-F1
#
_cell.length_a   1.000
_cell.length_b   1.000
_cell.length_c   1.000
_cell.angle_alpha   90.00
_cell.angle_beta   90.00
_cell.angle_gamma   90.00
#
_symmetry.space_group_name_H-M   'P 1'
#
loop_
_entity.id
_entity.type
_entity.pdbx_description
1 polymer ?
#
loop_
_entity_poly.entity_id
_entity_poly.type
_entity_poly.pdbx_seq_one_letter_code
_entity_poly.pdbx_strand_id
1 'polypeptide(L)' 'MSKIKDTLRLRFDAGLSLRDISKCLSVGPATVSEILSRFAASELTWPLPDECSDTELEAAVYKGRNVSRAKR' A
#
# COMPACT_ATOMS: atom_id res chain seq x y z
N MET A 1 8.56 -2.89 7.39
CA MET A 1 9.15 -2.01 6.35
C MET A 1 8.01 -1.22 5.75
N SER A 2 7.64 -0.13 6.41
CA SER A 2 6.29 0.45 6.37
C SER A 2 5.99 1.35 5.16
N LYS A 3 6.81 1.30 4.10
CA LYS A 3 6.70 2.23 2.95
C LYS A 3 5.32 2.22 2.30
N ILE A 4 4.63 1.06 2.24
CA ILE A 4 3.24 0.99 1.76
C ILE A 4 2.30 1.71 2.72
N LYS A 5 2.35 1.39 4.02
CA LYS A 5 1.54 2.05 5.05
C LYS A 5 1.78 3.55 5.08
N ASP A 6 3.03 3.98 4.99
CA ASP A 6 3.41 5.39 4.91
C ASP A 6 2.89 6.03 3.62
N THR A 7 2.95 5.32 2.48
CA THR A 7 2.38 5.81 1.21
C THR A 7 0.87 6.06 1.35
N LEU A 8 0.15 5.11 1.94
CA LEU A 8 -1.28 5.21 2.20
C LEU A 8 -1.58 6.33 3.18
N ARG A 9 -0.85 6.41 4.30
CA ARG A 9 -0.98 7.48 5.27
C ARG A 9 -0.75 8.85 4.64
N LEU A 10 0.35 9.04 3.91
CA LEU A 10 0.63 10.33 3.26
C LEU A 10 -0.43 10.68 2.21
N ARG A 11 -1.05 9.69 1.56
CA ARG A 11 -2.11 9.92 0.57
C ARG A 11 -3.48 10.22 1.17
N PHE A 12 -3.87 9.50 2.22
CA PHE A 12 -5.20 9.54 2.84
C PHE A 12 -5.27 10.44 4.08
N ASP A 13 -4.23 10.44 4.92
CA ASP A 13 -4.11 11.24 6.14
C ASP A 13 -3.58 12.65 5.84
N ALA A 14 -2.48 12.73 5.07
CA ALA A 14 -1.84 14.01 4.74
C ALA A 14 -2.32 14.63 3.42
N GLY A 15 -3.10 13.91 2.61
CA GLY A 15 -3.64 14.41 1.34
C GLY A 15 -2.59 14.79 0.29
N LEU A 16 -1.38 14.23 0.38
CA LEU A 16 -0.25 14.60 -0.48
C LEU A 16 -0.40 14.07 -1.91
N SER A 17 0.26 14.75 -2.85
CA SER A 17 0.34 14.31 -4.24
C SER A 17 1.32 13.15 -4.40
N LEU A 18 1.18 12.35 -5.47
CA LEU A 18 2.08 11.23 -5.78
C LEU A 18 3.55 11.66 -5.82
N ARG A 19 3.83 12.90 -6.25
CA ARG A 19 5.17 13.47 -6.34
C ARG A 19 5.76 13.78 -4.96
N ASP A 20 4.94 14.29 -4.04
CA ASP A 20 5.38 14.61 -2.68
C ASP A 20 5.61 13.34 -1.87
N ILE A 21 4.72 12.35 -2.02
CA ILE A 21 4.87 11.02 -1.43
C ILE A 21 6.15 10.34 -1.94
N SER A 22 6.40 10.42 -3.25
CA SER A 22 7.61 9.91 -3.89
C SER A 22 8.89 10.53 -3.28
N LYS A 23 8.89 11.84 -3.06
CA LYS A 23 10.01 12.55 -2.40
C LYS A 23 10.16 12.16 -0.93
N CYS A 24 9.06 12.03 -0.21
CA CYS A 24 9.06 11.72 1.22
C CYS A 24 9.61 10.31 1.50
N LEU A 25 9.25 9.35 0.65
CA LEU A 25 9.61 7.93 0.82
C LEU A 25 10.79 7.48 -0.07
N SER A 26 11.35 8.39 -0.88
CA SER A 26 12.37 8.10 -1.90
C SER A 26 12.01 6.89 -2.77
N VAL A 27 10.74 6.80 -3.18
CA VAL A 27 10.21 5.78 -4.11
C VAL A 27 9.75 6.45 -5.38
N GLY A 28 9.87 5.78 -6.53
CA GLY A 28 9.42 6.34 -7.80
C GLY A 28 7.91 6.62 -7.78
N PRO A 29 7.43 7.70 -8.45
CA PRO A 29 6.00 8.00 -8.52
C PRO A 29 5.19 6.88 -9.19
N ALA A 30 5.82 6.10 -10.08
CA ALA A 30 5.24 4.89 -10.66
C ALA A 30 4.98 3.81 -9.59
N THR A 31 5.91 3.60 -8.66
CA THR A 31 5.75 2.67 -7.54
C THR A 31 4.63 3.11 -6.61
N VAL A 32 4.55 4.40 -6.30
CA VAL A 32 3.46 4.97 -5.49
C VAL A 32 2.10 4.74 -6.17
N SER A 33 2.01 5.03 -7.47
CA SER A 33 0.77 4.79 -8.23
C SER A 33 0.41 3.32 -8.26
N GLU A 34 1.38 2.42 -8.46
CA GLU A 34 1.14 0.98 -8.48
C GLU A 34 0.65 0.48 -7.11
N ILE A 35 1.25 0.95 -6.01
CA ILE A 35 0.83 0.63 -4.65
C ILE A 35 -0.62 1.07 -4.44
N LEU A 36 -0.97 2.31 -4.81
CA LEU A 36 -2.33 2.84 -4.62
C LEU A 36 -3.35 2.10 -5.49
N SER A 37 -3.02 1.81 -6.75
CA SER A 37 -3.91 1.05 -7.65
C SER A 37 -4.15 -0.36 -7.13
N ARG A 38 -3.10 -1.04 -6.65
CA ARG A 38 -3.24 -2.40 -6.08
C ARG A 38 -3.91 -2.40 -4.71
N PHE A 39 -3.71 -1.36 -3.91
CA PHE A 39 -4.45 -1.18 -2.67
C PHE A 39 -5.93 -0.93 -2.94
N ALA A 40 -6.28 -0.12 -3.93
CA ALA A 40 -7.67 0.07 -4.35
C ALA A 40 -8.30 -1.20 -4.96
N ALA A 41 -7.48 -2.05 -5.58
CA ALA A 41 -7.91 -3.38 -6.04
C ALA A 41 -7.99 -4.41 -4.91
N SER A 42 -7.26 -4.19 -3.81
CA SER A 42 -7.44 -4.97 -2.60
C SER A 42 -8.72 -4.51 -1.91
N GLU A 43 -9.52 -5.43 -1.39
CA GLU A 43 -10.73 -5.10 -0.62
C GLU A 43 -10.40 -4.49 0.76
N LEU A 44 -9.16 -3.99 0.93
CA LEU A 44 -8.68 -3.33 2.13
C LEU A 44 -9.10 -1.87 2.10
N THR A 45 -9.62 -1.41 3.23
CA THR A 45 -10.02 -0.02 3.42
C THR A 45 -9.05 0.67 4.36
N TRP A 46 -8.79 1.95 4.09
CA TRP A 46 -8.10 2.83 5.03
C TRP A 46 -9.14 3.54 5.91
N PRO A 47 -8.96 3.69 7.23
CA PRO A 47 -7.81 3.28 8.04
C PRO A 47 -7.76 1.76 8.25
N LEU A 48 -6.54 1.23 8.26
CA LEU A 48 -6.30 -0.19 8.46
C LEU A 48 -6.73 -0.58 9.89
N PRO A 49 -7.54 -1.64 10.06
CA PRO A 49 -7.86 -2.15 11.39
C PRO A 49 -6.57 -2.61 12.09
N ASP A 50 -6.53 -2.58 13.43
CA ASP A 50 -5.37 -2.99 14.25
C ASP A 50 -4.86 -4.41 13.92
N GLU A 51 -5.73 -5.26 13.40
CA GLU A 51 -5.41 -6.61 12.94
C GLU A 51 -4.56 -6.63 11.65
N CYS A 52 -4.53 -5.52 10.89
CA CYS A 52 -3.82 -5.45 9.62
C CYS A 52 -2.33 -5.12 9.80
N SER A 53 -1.54 -6.19 9.88
CA SER A 53 -0.08 -6.11 9.94
C SER A 53 0.55 -5.66 8.62
N ASP A 54 1.73 -5.05 8.66
CA ASP A 54 2.49 -4.60 7.47
C ASP A 54 2.66 -5.73 6.45
N THR A 55 2.82 -6.97 6.92
CA THR A 55 2.93 -8.18 6.10
C THR A 55 1.66 -8.47 5.30
N GLU A 56 0.47 -8.26 5.86
CA GLU A 56 -0.81 -8.49 5.18
C GLU A 56 -1.02 -7.47 4.07
N LEU A 57 -0.64 -6.20 4.30
CA LEU A 57 -0.64 -5.17 3.27
C LEU A 57 0.35 -5.44 2.16
N GLU A 58 1.58 -5.79 2.53
CA GLU A 58 2.61 -6.10 1.55
C GLU A 58 2.19 -7.31 0.72
N ALA A 59 1.58 -8.32 1.35
CA ALA A 59 0.99 -9.46 0.66
C ALA A 59 -0.17 -9.07 -0.25
N ALA A 60 -1.06 -8.14 0.13
CA ALA A 60 -2.18 -7.69 -0.72
C ALA A 60 -1.70 -6.87 -1.93
N VAL A 61 -0.74 -5.96 -1.72
CA VAL A 61 -0.22 -5.05 -2.76
C VAL A 61 0.82 -5.74 -3.67
N TYR A 62 1.56 -6.73 -3.18
CA TYR A 62 2.54 -7.48 -3.99
C TYR A 62 2.09 -8.90 -4.35
N LYS A 63 0.83 -9.27 -4.08
CA LYS A 63 0.25 -10.62 -4.33
C LYS A 63 0.36 -11.14 -5.76
N GLY A 64 0.79 -10.32 -6.71
CA GLY A 64 1.10 -10.73 -8.08
C GLY A 64 2.38 -11.55 -8.25
N ARG A 65 3.22 -11.77 -7.22
CA ARG A 65 4.46 -12.54 -7.39
C ARG A 65 4.60 -13.84 -6.60
N ASN A 66 3.94 -14.01 -5.45
CA ASN A 66 3.80 -15.32 -4.80
C ASN A 66 2.95 -15.18 -3.53
N VAL A 67 1.72 -15.70 -3.50
CA VAL A 67 1.21 -16.53 -2.39
C VAL A 67 -0.13 -17.11 -2.84
N SER A 68 -0.04 -18.37 -3.28
CA SER A 68 -0.97 -19.45 -2.99
C SER A 68 -2.31 -19.01 -2.39
N ARG A 69 -3.33 -19.13 -3.24
CA ARG A 69 -4.74 -19.23 -2.87
C ARG A 69 -4.91 -20.38 -1.87
N ALA A 70 -4.75 -20.11 -0.58
CA ALA A 70 -5.04 -21.07 0.49
C ALA A 70 -6.21 -20.55 1.33
N LYS A 71 -7.43 -20.63 0.75
CA LYS A 71 -8.66 -20.73 1.55
C LYS A 71 -9.80 -21.25 0.67
N ARG A 72 -9.99 -22.57 0.69
CA ARG A 72 -11.24 -23.29 1.05
C ARG A 72 -11.17 -24.72 0.53
#